data_AF-A0A817D915-F1
#
_entry.id   AF-A0A817D915-F1
#
_cell.length_a   1.000
_cell.length_b   1.000
_cell.length_c   1.000
_cell.angle_alpha   90.00
_cell.angle_beta   90.00
_cell.angle_gamma   90.00
#
_symmetry.space_group_name_H-M   'P 1'
#
loop_
_entity.id
_entity.type
_entity.pdbx_description
1 polymer ?
#
loop_
_entity_poly.entity_id
_entity_poly.type
_entity_poly.pdbx_seq_one_letter_code
_entity_poly.pdbx_strand_id
1 'polypeptide(L)'
;MATLRIFPFIGALIAIIAVVLTVIGITTNYWWSTDLNTYAGLWKRCIAGICIRTNGGRPAALAIVAMIAIGVAAILTIFSGLSRNKSDANNNLARISGILSVILLFSSGILIAISLYIYIGAKYTTGYSFTLMAIAQFLSFLAAMLVAHWMGHSFTVIT
;
A
#
# COMPACT_ATOMS: atom_id res chain seq x y z
N MET A 1 -15.06 14.80 22.47
CA MET A 1 -13.92 15.43 21.73
C MET A 1 -12.69 14.53 21.56
N ALA A 2 -12.54 13.37 22.25
CA ALA A 2 -11.38 12.49 22.09
C ALA A 2 -11.41 11.57 20.83
N THR A 3 -12.61 11.21 20.35
CA THR A 3 -12.80 10.33 19.20
C THR A 3 -12.22 10.88 17.90
N LEU A 4 -12.24 12.20 17.69
CA LEU A 4 -11.70 12.86 16.49
C LEU A 4 -10.17 12.83 16.38
N ARG A 5 -9.43 12.53 17.46
CA ARG A 5 -7.96 12.53 17.45
C ARG A 5 -7.32 11.18 17.12
N ILE A 6 -8.06 10.09 17.20
CA ILE A 6 -7.54 8.72 17.08
C ILE A 6 -7.54 8.25 15.61
N PHE A 7 -8.52 8.68 14.81
CA PHE A 7 -8.66 8.31 13.40
C PHE A 7 -7.41 8.50 12.52
N PRO A 8 -6.64 9.61 12.59
CA PRO A 8 -5.44 9.76 11.75
C PRO A 8 -4.33 8.78 12.14
N PHE A 9 -4.21 8.42 13.43
CA PHE A 9 -3.25 7.41 13.88
C PHE A 9 -3.66 5.99 13.47
N ILE A 10 -4.96 5.67 13.52
CA ILE A 10 -5.48 4.40 13.01
C ILE A 10 -5.23 4.29 11.50
N GLY A 11 -5.55 5.34 10.74
CA GLY A 11 -5.30 5.39 9.29
C GLY A 11 -3.82 5.22 8.96
N ALA A 12 -2.93 5.91 9.68
CA ALA A 12 -1.48 5.75 9.53
C ALA A 12 -1.01 4.33 9.88
N LEU A 13 -1.51 3.73 10.96
CA LEU A 13 -1.17 2.37 11.36
C LEU A 13 -1.57 1.35 10.28
N ILE A 14 -2.79 1.48 9.73
CA ILE A 14 -3.27 0.62 8.64
C ILE A 14 -2.40 0.82 7.39
N ALA A 15 -2.02 2.06 7.06
CA ALA A 15 -1.11 2.33 5.95
C ALA A 15 0.27 1.68 6.15
N ILE A 16 0.83 1.71 7.37
CA ILE A 16 2.09 1.04 7.70
C ILE A 16 1.95 -0.48 7.53
N ILE A 17 0.87 -1.07 8.02
CA ILE A 17 0.60 -2.51 7.84
C ILE A 17 0.51 -2.85 6.35
N ALA A 18 -0.16 -2.01 5.54
CA ALA A 18 -0.23 -2.18 4.10
C ALA A 18 1.16 -2.12 3.43
N VAL A 19 2.06 -1.22 3.87
CA VAL A 19 3.45 -1.18 3.40
C VAL A 19 4.17 -2.49 3.73
N VAL A 20 4.10 -2.93 4.99
CA VAL A 20 4.78 -4.15 5.44
C VAL A 20 4.31 -5.38 4.65
N LEU A 21 2.99 -5.53 4.48
CA LEU A 21 2.44 -6.63 3.68
C LEU A 21 2.83 -6.54 2.21
N THR A 22 2.93 -5.33 1.65
CA THR A 22 3.40 -5.11 0.28
C THR A 22 4.88 -5.50 0.13
N VAL A 23 5.73 -5.12 1.08
CA VAL A 23 7.15 -5.51 1.11
C VAL A 23 7.28 -7.03 1.20
N ILE A 24 6.54 -7.67 2.11
CA ILE A 24 6.55 -9.13 2.26
C ILE A 24 6.08 -9.77 0.95
N GLY A 25 4.94 -9.34 0.39
CA GLY A 25 4.42 -9.87 -0.87
C GLY A 25 5.39 -9.73 -2.04
N ILE A 26 6.11 -8.61 -2.16
CA ILE A 26 7.09 -8.40 -3.24
C ILE A 26 8.35 -9.25 -3.05
N THR A 27 8.80 -9.43 -1.81
CA THR A 27 10.05 -10.14 -1.49
C THR A 27 9.87 -11.65 -1.47
N THR A 28 8.65 -12.15 -1.26
CA THR A 28 8.35 -13.58 -1.28
C THR A 28 8.39 -14.16 -2.70
N ASN A 29 8.84 -15.41 -2.80
CA ASN A 29 8.97 -16.11 -4.07
C ASN A 29 7.73 -16.94 -4.44
N TYR A 30 6.59 -16.65 -3.83
CA TYR A 30 5.36 -17.45 -3.93
C TYR A 30 4.26 -16.65 -4.64
N TRP A 31 4.57 -16.05 -5.78
CA TRP A 31 3.57 -15.33 -6.59
C TRP A 31 2.77 -16.30 -7.44
N TRP A 32 3.45 -17.31 -7.97
CA TRP A 32 2.82 -18.46 -8.58
C TRP A 32 3.56 -19.73 -8.22
N SER A 33 2.81 -20.83 -8.24
CA SER A 33 3.33 -22.18 -8.14
C SER A 33 2.83 -22.99 -9.34
N THR A 34 3.69 -23.86 -9.86
CA THR A 34 3.28 -25.04 -10.62
C THR A 34 3.51 -26.28 -9.76
N ASP A 35 3.03 -27.43 -10.20
CA ASP A 35 3.15 -28.71 -9.48
C ASP A 35 4.57 -28.99 -8.95
N LEU A 36 4.61 -29.84 -7.91
CA LEU A 36 5.74 -30.31 -7.09
C LEU A 36 7.10 -29.62 -7.37
N ASN A 37 7.44 -28.65 -6.50
CA ASN A 37 8.73 -27.97 -6.39
C ASN A 37 9.06 -26.85 -7.39
N THR A 38 8.06 -26.29 -8.09
CA THR A 38 8.28 -25.09 -8.90
C THR A 38 7.49 -23.90 -8.39
N TYR A 39 8.18 -22.88 -7.87
CA TYR A 39 7.59 -21.62 -7.41
C TYR A 39 8.38 -20.43 -7.96
N ALA A 40 7.70 -19.33 -8.24
CA ALA A 40 8.38 -18.09 -8.59
C ALA A 40 7.74 -16.85 -7.95
N GLY A 41 8.60 -15.89 -7.66
CA GLY A 41 8.22 -14.53 -7.32
C GLY A 41 8.65 -13.54 -8.40
N LEU A 42 8.71 -12.28 -8.01
CA LEU A 42 9.22 -11.20 -8.85
C LEU A 42 10.73 -11.34 -9.11
N TRP A 43 11.49 -11.70 -8.08
CA TRP A 43 12.95 -11.57 -8.11
C TRP A 43 13.68 -12.88 -8.41
N LYS A 44 13.04 -14.00 -8.12
CA LYS A 44 13.63 -15.34 -8.27
C LYS A 44 12.56 -16.33 -8.70
N ARG A 45 12.99 -17.32 -9.48
CA ARG A 45 12.25 -18.53 -9.81
C ARG A 45 13.01 -19.73 -9.30
N CYS A 46 12.33 -20.63 -8.61
CA CYS A 46 12.90 -21.87 -8.10
C CYS A 46 12.23 -23.06 -8.78
N ILE A 47 13.04 -23.99 -9.30
CA ILE A 47 12.60 -25.19 -10.00
C ILE A 47 13.33 -26.37 -9.35
N ALA A 48 12.59 -27.33 -8.81
CA ALA A 48 13.16 -28.52 -8.15
C ALA A 48 14.23 -28.19 -7.08
N GLY A 49 14.05 -27.09 -6.34
CA GLY A 49 14.98 -26.64 -5.30
C GLY A 49 16.13 -25.75 -5.79
N ILE A 50 16.30 -25.56 -7.09
CA ILE A 50 17.33 -24.69 -7.67
C ILE A 50 16.70 -23.32 -7.98
N CYS A 51 17.23 -22.25 -7.37
CA CYS A 51 16.73 -20.89 -7.52
C CYS A 51 17.60 -20.04 -8.46
N ILE A 52 16.98 -19.46 -9.48
CA ILE A 52 17.61 -18.58 -10.47
C ILE A 52 17.01 -17.19 -10.32
N ARG A 53 17.85 -16.15 -10.44
CA ARG A 53 17.40 -14.76 -10.41
C ARG A 53 16.61 -14.43 -11.67
N THR A 54 15.47 -13.78 -11.50
CA THR A 54 14.64 -13.30 -12.61
C THR A 54 14.60 -11.78 -12.59
N ASN A 55 14.68 -11.17 -13.76
CA ASN A 55 14.34 -9.77 -13.92
C ASN A 55 12.81 -9.73 -13.97
N GLY A 56 12.14 -9.55 -12.82
CA GLY A 56 10.68 -9.55 -12.68
C GLY A 56 9.90 -8.55 -13.55
N GLY A 57 10.58 -7.87 -14.47
CA GLY A 57 9.99 -7.14 -15.58
C GLY A 57 9.08 -6.01 -15.14
N ARG A 58 8.06 -5.76 -15.96
CA ARG A 58 7.01 -4.77 -15.72
C ARG A 58 6.27 -4.94 -14.38
N PRO A 59 5.84 -6.15 -13.96
CA PRO A 59 5.12 -6.29 -12.69
C PRO A 59 6.00 -5.98 -11.47
N ALA A 60 7.30 -6.30 -11.53
CA ALA A 60 8.24 -5.92 -10.47
C ALA A 60 8.41 -4.40 -10.35
N ALA A 61 8.59 -3.70 -11.48
CA ALA A 61 8.73 -2.25 -11.47
C ALA A 61 7.48 -1.55 -10.91
N LEU A 62 6.29 -1.99 -11.33
CA LEU A 62 5.01 -1.45 -10.84
C LEU A 62 4.84 -1.67 -9.32
N ALA A 63 5.18 -2.85 -8.83
CA ALA A 63 5.05 -3.18 -7.41
C ALA A 63 6.01 -2.34 -6.53
N ILE A 64 7.24 -2.06 -7.01
CA ILE A 64 8.19 -1.19 -6.31
C ILE A 64 7.68 0.25 -6.24
N VAL A 65 7.18 0.79 -7.36
CA VAL A 65 6.65 2.15 -7.41
C VAL A 65 5.46 2.29 -6.45
N ALA A 66 4.56 1.30 -6.43
CA ALA A 66 3.47 1.24 -5.49
C ALA A 66 3.96 1.24 -4.02
N MET A 67 4.93 0.38 -3.69
CA MET A 67 5.50 0.32 -2.34
C MET A 67 6.05 1.67 -1.87
N ILE A 68 6.78 2.37 -2.75
CA ILE A 68 7.32 3.70 -2.44
C ILE A 68 6.18 4.70 -2.23
N ALA A 69 5.15 4.68 -3.08
CA ALA A 69 3.99 5.57 -2.96
C ALA A 69 3.23 5.37 -1.64
N ILE A 70 2.98 4.13 -1.20
CA ILE A 70 2.34 3.84 0.10
C ILE A 70 3.22 4.33 1.25
N GLY A 71 4.53 4.09 1.17
CA GLY A 71 5.48 4.56 2.18
C GLY A 71 5.46 6.08 2.34
N VAL A 72 5.52 6.81 1.24
CA VAL A 72 5.42 8.28 1.24
C VAL A 72 4.07 8.74 1.78
N ALA A 73 2.98 8.09 1.37
CA ALA A 73 1.65 8.43 1.85
C ALA A 73 1.50 8.23 3.36
N ALA A 74 2.01 7.13 3.92
CA ALA A 74 1.98 6.86 5.35
C ALA A 74 2.72 7.95 6.15
N ILE A 75 3.89 8.38 5.66
CA ILE A 75 4.65 9.48 6.26
C ILE A 75 3.81 10.78 6.23
N LEU A 76 3.22 11.12 5.08
CA LEU A 76 2.38 12.31 4.94
C LEU A 76 1.16 12.28 5.87
N THR A 77 0.51 11.12 6.04
CA THR A 77 -0.61 10.95 6.98
C THR A 77 -0.18 11.20 8.42
N ILE A 78 0.99 10.71 8.82
CA ILE A 78 1.56 10.94 10.16
C ILE A 78 1.86 12.43 10.39
N PHE A 79 2.50 13.08 9.41
CA PHE A 79 2.77 14.53 9.47
C PHE A 79 1.49 15.36 9.55
N SER A 80 0.46 14.98 8.79
CA SER A 80 -0.86 15.64 8.82
C SER A 80 -1.51 15.52 10.20
N GLY A 81 -1.38 14.35 10.85
CA GLY A 81 -1.91 14.10 12.19
C GLY A 81 -1.14 14.82 13.31
N LEU A 82 0.19 14.88 13.22
CA LEU A 82 1.06 15.55 14.20
C LEU A 82 0.99 17.07 14.10
N SER A 83 0.90 17.63 12.89
CA SER A 83 0.97 19.08 12.65
C SER A 83 -0.21 19.85 13.25
N ARG A 84 -1.41 19.25 13.30
CA ARG A 84 -2.59 19.85 13.97
C ARG A 84 -2.48 19.92 15.49
N ASN A 85 -1.52 19.22 16.10
CA ASN A 85 -1.35 19.18 17.55
C ASN A 85 -0.47 20.33 18.08
N LYS A 86 0.24 21.08 17.22
CA LYS A 86 1.28 22.02 17.68
C LYS A 86 1.16 23.46 17.21
N SER A 87 0.43 23.83 16.15
CA SER A 87 0.29 25.25 15.79
C SER A 87 -0.72 25.50 14.67
N ASP A 88 -1.56 26.53 14.82
CA ASP A 88 -2.38 27.18 13.79
C ASP A 88 -1.56 27.86 12.65
N ALA A 89 -0.27 27.54 12.51
CA ALA A 89 0.63 28.27 11.62
C ALA A 89 0.58 27.81 10.15
N ASN A 90 0.00 26.66 9.82
CA ASN A 90 -0.20 26.30 8.41
C ASN A 90 -1.27 25.23 8.16
N ASN A 91 -2.53 25.60 8.39
CA ASN A 91 -3.73 24.81 8.11
C ASN A 91 -3.71 24.24 6.68
N ASN A 92 -3.13 25.01 5.75
CA ASN A 92 -3.00 24.66 4.33
C ASN A 92 -2.01 23.52 4.10
N LEU A 93 -0.86 23.48 4.79
CA LEU A 93 0.14 22.42 4.59
C LEU A 93 -0.34 21.07 5.14
N ALA A 94 -0.95 21.06 6.33
CA ALA A 94 -1.57 19.85 6.89
C ALA A 94 -2.74 19.35 6.03
N ARG A 95 -3.48 20.27 5.38
CA ARG A 95 -4.56 19.94 4.44
C ARG A 95 -4.04 19.36 3.13
N ILE A 96 -3.01 19.97 2.54
CA ILE A 96 -2.40 19.52 1.27
C ILE A 96 -1.72 18.16 1.45
N SER A 97 -0.93 17.97 2.50
CA SER A 97 -0.29 16.67 2.80
C SER A 97 -1.32 15.56 3.02
N GLY A 98 -2.44 15.91 3.65
CA GLY A 98 -3.60 15.04 3.79
C GLY A 98 -4.20 14.58 2.46
N ILE A 99 -4.58 15.52 1.60
CA ILE A 99 -5.16 15.22 0.27
C ILE A 99 -4.16 14.42 -0.59
N LEU A 100 -2.89 14.80 -0.56
CA LEU A 100 -1.83 14.10 -1.28
C LEU A 100 -1.69 12.65 -0.80
N SER A 101 -1.78 12.41 0.51
CA SER A 101 -1.73 11.05 1.05
C SER A 101 -2.89 10.17 0.55
N VAL A 102 -4.10 10.72 0.43
CA VAL A 102 -5.26 10.00 -0.12
C VAL A 102 -5.05 9.64 -1.59
N ILE A 103 -4.59 10.60 -2.40
CA ILE A 103 -4.31 10.37 -3.83
C ILE A 103 -3.20 9.32 -4.01
N LEU A 104 -2.14 9.39 -3.20
CA LEU A 104 -1.04 8.43 -3.26
C LEU A 104 -1.46 7.01 -2.84
N LEU A 105 -2.27 6.88 -1.79
CA LEU A 105 -2.81 5.58 -1.37
C LEU A 105 -3.72 4.98 -2.46
N PHE A 106 -4.58 5.81 -3.05
CA PHE A 106 -5.52 5.36 -4.08
C PHE A 106 -4.81 4.94 -5.37
N SER A 107 -3.88 5.78 -5.85
CA SER A 107 -3.06 5.48 -7.02
C SER A 107 -2.21 4.23 -6.79
N SER A 108 -1.57 4.10 -5.63
CA SER A 108 -0.81 2.89 -5.31
C SER A 108 -1.68 1.63 -5.31
N GLY A 109 -2.89 1.69 -4.74
CA GLY A 109 -3.82 0.56 -4.77
C GLY A 109 -4.13 0.13 -6.20
N ILE A 110 -4.32 1.08 -7.12
CA ILE A 110 -4.52 0.80 -8.55
C ILE A 110 -3.27 0.19 -9.19
N LEU A 111 -2.07 0.72 -8.91
CA LEU A 111 -0.81 0.18 -9.42
C LEU A 111 -0.59 -1.29 -8.99
N ILE A 112 -0.95 -1.63 -7.75
CA ILE A 112 -0.91 -3.02 -7.26
C ILE A 112 -1.90 -3.88 -8.03
N ALA A 113 -3.14 -3.42 -8.21
CA ALA A 113 -4.14 -4.14 -9.01
C ALA A 113 -3.67 -4.41 -10.45
N ILE A 114 -3.05 -3.41 -11.10
CA ILE A 114 -2.51 -3.57 -12.46
C ILE A 114 -1.35 -4.56 -12.45
N SER A 115 -0.45 -4.49 -11.48
CA SER A 115 0.65 -5.46 -11.33
C SER A 115 0.13 -6.89 -11.19
N LEU A 116 -0.89 -7.08 -10.33
CA LEU A 116 -1.57 -8.36 -10.13
C LEU A 116 -2.26 -8.84 -11.42
N TYR A 117 -2.97 -7.97 -12.11
CA TYR A 117 -3.67 -8.30 -13.35
C TYR A 117 -2.71 -8.75 -14.47
N ILE A 118 -1.61 -8.02 -14.68
CA ILE A 118 -0.57 -8.40 -15.65
C ILE A 118 0.03 -9.76 -15.28
N TYR A 119 0.15 -10.06 -13.98
CA TYR A 119 0.73 -11.31 -13.50
C TYR A 119 -0.22 -12.51 -13.62
N ILE A 120 -1.54 -12.33 -13.43
CA ILE A 120 -2.57 -13.38 -13.58
C ILE A 120 -2.74 -13.83 -15.05
N GLY A 121 -2.41 -12.96 -16.02
CA GLY A 121 -2.50 -13.29 -17.45
C GLY A 121 -1.66 -14.49 -17.90
N ALA A 122 -0.81 -15.03 -17.03
CA ALA A 122 -0.07 -16.26 -17.27
C ALA A 122 -0.75 -17.45 -16.57
N LYS A 123 -1.07 -18.51 -17.33
CA LYS A 123 -1.79 -19.75 -16.93
C LYS A 123 -1.16 -20.51 -15.74
N TYR A 124 -1.18 -19.95 -14.54
CA TYR A 124 -0.55 -20.53 -13.34
C TYR A 124 -1.46 -20.41 -12.11
N THR A 125 -1.27 -21.30 -11.14
CA THR A 125 -1.99 -21.21 -9.86
C THR A 125 -1.45 -20.04 -9.05
N THR A 126 -2.36 -19.21 -8.52
CA THR A 126 -2.03 -18.03 -7.72
C THR A 126 -1.41 -18.44 -6.39
N GLY A 127 -0.25 -17.88 -6.04
CA GLY A 127 0.46 -18.17 -4.79
C GLY A 127 0.08 -17.24 -3.64
N TYR A 128 0.56 -17.53 -2.42
CA TYR A 128 0.27 -16.75 -1.20
C TYR A 128 0.71 -15.28 -1.27
N SER A 129 1.69 -14.93 -2.10
CA SER A 129 2.11 -13.54 -2.27
C SER A 129 1.02 -12.71 -2.94
N PHE A 130 0.20 -13.34 -3.78
CA PHE A 130 -0.92 -12.72 -4.46
C PHE A 130 -2.01 -12.29 -3.47
N THR A 131 -2.38 -13.18 -2.54
CA THR A 131 -3.37 -12.87 -1.52
C THR A 131 -2.87 -11.80 -0.54
N LEU A 132 -1.60 -11.84 -0.16
CA LEU A 132 -0.99 -10.80 0.67
C LEU A 132 -1.05 -9.41 0.01
N MET A 133 -0.81 -9.33 -1.29
CA MET A 133 -0.91 -8.07 -2.03
C MET A 133 -2.34 -7.58 -2.20
N ALA A 134 -3.30 -8.48 -2.41
CA ALA A 134 -4.72 -8.13 -2.42
C ALA A 134 -5.18 -7.59 -1.06
N ILE A 135 -4.73 -8.20 0.04
CA ILE A 135 -5.01 -7.70 1.40
C ILE A 135 -4.35 -6.34 1.61
N ALA A 136 -3.08 -6.18 1.22
CA ALA A 136 -2.38 -4.90 1.33
C ALA A 136 -3.09 -3.79 0.54
N GLN A 137 -3.60 -4.11 -0.66
CA GLN A 137 -4.40 -3.20 -1.46
C GLN A 137 -5.69 -2.80 -0.75
N PHE A 138 -6.43 -3.76 -0.20
CA PHE A 138 -7.65 -3.47 0.56
C PHE A 138 -7.37 -2.56 1.76
N LEU A 139 -6.30 -2.84 2.51
CA LEU A 139 -5.87 -2.01 3.64
C LEU A 139 -5.46 -0.60 3.19
N SER A 140 -4.80 -0.45 2.04
CA SER A 140 -4.44 0.87 1.50
C SER A 140 -5.67 1.71 1.15
N PHE A 141 -6.72 1.09 0.59
CA PHE A 141 -8.00 1.77 0.34
C PHE A 141 -8.71 2.11 1.64
N LEU A 142 -8.73 1.19 2.61
CA LEU A 142 -9.33 1.43 3.91
C LEU A 142 -8.64 2.59 4.64
N ALA A 143 -7.31 2.64 4.61
CA ALA A 143 -6.53 3.75 5.13
C ALA A 143 -6.89 5.07 4.43
N ALA A 144 -6.98 5.06 3.09
CA ALA A 144 -7.37 6.24 2.32
C ALA A 144 -8.78 6.74 2.71
N MET A 145 -9.75 5.84 2.86
CA MET A 145 -11.11 6.19 3.27
C MET A 145 -11.17 6.75 4.69
N LEU A 146 -10.44 6.15 5.64
CA LEU A 146 -10.35 6.64 7.02
C LEU A 146 -9.73 8.04 7.09
N VAL A 147 -8.66 8.27 6.34
CA VAL A 147 -7.98 9.56 6.25
C VAL A 147 -8.89 10.61 5.58
N ALA A 148 -9.59 10.25 4.50
CA ALA A 148 -10.54 11.12 3.81
C ALA A 148 -11.75 11.48 4.67
N HIS A 149 -12.32 10.50 5.38
CA HIS A 149 -13.45 10.69 6.29
C HIS A 149 -13.09 11.62 7.45
N TRP A 150 -11.90 11.44 8.04
CA TRP A 150 -11.40 12.33 9.09
C TRP A 150 -11.22 13.76 8.58
N MET A 151 -10.75 13.94 7.34
CA MET A 151 -10.68 15.26 6.71
C MET A 151 -12.08 15.84 6.49
N GLY A 152 -13.03 15.05 5.98
CA GLY A 152 -14.43 15.45 5.77
C GLY A 152 -15.10 16.01 7.03
N HIS A 153 -14.97 15.32 8.17
CA HIS A 153 -15.50 15.81 9.46
C HIS A 153 -14.79 17.04 10.01
N SER A 154 -13.56 17.31 9.58
CA SER A 154 -12.85 18.52 9.97
C SER A 154 -13.34 19.76 9.21
N PHE A 155 -14.02 19.58 8.06
CA PHE A 155 -14.54 20.69 7.25
C PHE A 155 -15.93 21.15 7.70
N THR A 156 -16.75 20.27 8.27
CA THR A 156 -18.11 20.61 8.75
C THR A 156 -18.14 21.34 10.09
N VAL A 157 -17.01 21.45 10.80
CA VAL A 157 -16.92 22.14 12.10
C VAL A 157 -16.41 23.59 11.92
N ILE A 158 -16.05 24.02 10.71
CA ILE A 158 -15.51 25.36 10.41
C ILE A 158 -16.49 26.22 9.56
N THR A 159 -17.69 25.71 9.28
CA THR A 159 -18.80 26.48 8.68
C THR A 159 -19.89 26.72 9.71
#